data_AF-A0A150TH17-F1
#
_entry.id   AF-A0A150TH17-F1
#
_cell.length_a   1.000
_cell.length_b   1.000
_cell.length_c   1.000
_cell.angle_alpha   90.00
_cell.angle_beta   90.00
_cell.angle_gamma   90.00
#
_symmetry.space_group_name_H-M   'P 1'
#
loop_
_entity.id
_entity.type
_entity.pdbx_description
1 polymer ?
#
loop_
_entity_poly.entity_id
_entity_poly.type
_entity_poly.pdbx_seq_one_letter_code
_entity_poly.pdbx_strand_id
1 'polypeptide(L)'
;MLGQGGFSAVWSARREADGLTVALKIGRSSLPTVQARFRREAGALRLVGPPHVPRVHAEGRLDDGRPWFAMDLVPGETLAEALATLPGPPEPAWAAARAAAL
;
A
#
# COMPACT_ATOMS: atom_id res chain seq x y z
N MET A 1 -0.91 11.67 -5.91
CA MET A 1 -0.95 11.04 -4.57
C MET A 1 -2.05 9.99 -4.59
N LEU A 2 -1.82 8.79 -4.04
CA LEU A 2 -2.80 7.68 -4.03
C LEU A 2 -3.57 7.57 -2.71
N GLY A 3 -2.95 7.99 -1.61
CA GLY A 3 -3.60 7.96 -0.30
C GLY A 3 -2.72 8.51 0.79
N GLN A 4 -3.34 8.85 1.93
CA GLN A 4 -2.66 9.37 3.10
C GLN A 4 -3.22 8.71 4.36
N GLY A 5 -2.32 8.19 5.20
CA GLY A 5 -2.64 7.72 6.54
C GLY A 5 -2.00 8.61 7.62
N GLY A 6 -2.26 8.31 8.89
CA GLY A 6 -1.76 9.13 10.01
C GLY A 6 -0.24 9.28 10.09
N PHE A 7 0.54 8.33 9.55
CA PHE A 7 2.01 8.31 9.65
C PHE A 7 2.75 8.28 8.30
N SER A 8 2.01 8.25 7.18
CA SER A 8 2.59 8.06 5.85
C SER A 8 1.72 8.61 4.72
N ALA A 9 2.34 8.88 3.56
CA ALA A 9 1.65 9.11 2.30
C ALA A 9 2.07 8.07 1.26
N VAL A 10 1.17 7.73 0.33
CA VAL A 10 1.40 6.80 -0.76
C VAL A 10 1.29 7.53 -2.10
N TRP A 11 2.23 7.29 -2.99
CA TRP A 11 2.33 7.93 -4.30
C TRP A 11 2.42 6.87 -5.40
N SER A 12 1.88 7.18 -6.59
CA SER A 12 2.28 6.47 -7.80
C SER A 12 3.63 7.03 -8.22
N ALA A 13 4.60 6.15 -8.47
CA ALA A 13 5.94 6.51 -8.89
C ALA A 13 6.39 5.60 -10.02
N ARG A 14 7.29 6.11 -10.87
CA ARG A 14 7.93 5.32 -11.93
C ARG A 14 9.35 4.99 -11.48
N ARG A 15 9.69 3.70 -11.40
CA ARG A 15 11.05 3.26 -11.08
C ARG A 15 11.97 3.57 -12.26
N GLU A 16 13.06 4.28 -12.00
CA GLU A 16 13.97 4.73 -13.07
C GLU A 16 14.69 3.59 -13.78
N ALA A 17 15.01 2.51 -13.06
CA ALA A 17 15.78 1.38 -13.59
C ALA A 17 15.11 0.66 -14.77
N ASP A 18 13.78 0.59 -14.78
CA ASP A 18 13.03 -0.23 -15.74
C ASP A 18 11.65 0.35 -16.13
N GLY A 19 11.30 1.53 -15.63
CA GLY A 19 10.02 2.18 -15.92
C GLY A 19 8.82 1.55 -15.21
N LEU A 20 9.00 0.60 -14.30
CA LEU A 20 7.87 -0.01 -13.58
C LEU A 20 7.13 1.04 -12.74
N THR A 21 5.81 1.12 -12.92
CA THR A 21 4.94 1.93 -12.06
C THR A 21 4.69 1.20 -10.74
N VAL A 22 4.99 1.86 -9.63
CA VAL A 22 4.93 1.31 -8.26
C VAL A 22 4.12 2.20 -7.33
N ALA A 23 3.59 1.62 -6.27
CA ALA A 23 3.11 2.37 -5.11
C ALA A 23 4.30 2.64 -4.17
N LEU A 24 4.66 3.91 -4.03
CA LEU A 24 5.73 4.38 -3.14
C LEU A 24 5.13 4.92 -1.84
N LYS A 25 5.36 4.21 -0.72
CA LYS A 25 4.94 4.65 0.61
C LYS A 25 6.08 5.36 1.31
N ILE A 26 5.83 6.57 1.81
CA ILE A 26 6.82 7.43 2.47
C ILE A 26 6.32 7.83 3.86
N GLY A 27 7.16 7.69 4.88
CA GLY A 27 6.87 8.14 6.24
C GLY A 27 6.79 9.66 6.35
N ARG A 28 6.02 10.18 7.30
CA ARG A 28 5.92 11.64 7.54
C ARG A 28 7.02 12.20 8.44
N SER A 29 7.73 11.33 9.16
CA SER A 29 8.85 11.72 10.02
C SER A 29 9.91 10.61 10.08
N SER A 30 11.10 10.98 10.52
CA SER A 30 12.22 10.06 10.75
C SER A 30 12.21 9.44 12.16
N LEU A 31 11.11 9.58 12.91
CA LEU A 31 11.02 9.05 14.27
C LEU A 31 11.22 7.52 14.28
N PRO A 32 11.95 6.95 15.26
CA PRO A 32 12.18 5.51 15.36
C PRO A 32 10.90 4.66 15.34
N THR A 33 9.80 5.19 15.90
CA THR A 33 8.48 4.54 15.90
C THR A 33 7.88 4.42 14.50
N VAL A 34 8.05 5.43 13.64
CA VAL A 34 7.62 5.39 12.24
C VAL A 34 8.46 4.39 11.45
N GLN A 35 9.78 4.40 11.65
CA GLN A 35 10.68 3.44 11.02
C GLN A 35 10.35 1.99 11.38
N ALA A 36 10.09 1.72 12.67
CA ALA A 36 9.73 0.39 13.14
C ALA A 36 8.40 -0.09 12.55
N ARG A 37 7.41 0.81 12.41
CA ARG A 37 6.14 0.50 11.72
C ARG A 37 6.36 0.13 10.26
N PHE A 38 7.18 0.89 9.54
CA PHE A 38 7.49 0.62 8.13
C PHE A 38 8.20 -0.72 7.94
N ARG A 39 9.21 -1.02 8.77
CA ARG A 39 9.89 -2.33 8.73
C ARG A 39 8.94 -3.49 9.01
N ARG A 40 8.06 -3.34 10.01
CA ARG A 40 7.06 -4.39 10.34
C ARG A 40 6.10 -4.61 9.18
N GLU A 41 5.63 -3.54 8.55
CA GLU A 41 4.69 -3.61 7.43
C GLU A 41 5.33 -4.24 6.19
N ALA A 42 6.51 -3.76 5.77
CA ALA A 42 7.23 -4.36 4.65
C ALA A 42 7.57 -5.83 4.92
N GLY A 43 7.92 -6.20 6.16
CA GLY A 43 8.13 -7.59 6.57
C GLY A 43 6.87 -8.43 6.46
N ALA A 44 5.72 -7.93 6.93
CA ALA A 44 4.44 -8.63 6.81
C ALA A 44 4.02 -8.84 5.35
N LEU A 45 4.20 -7.81 4.49
CA LEU A 45 3.91 -7.90 3.07
C LEU A 45 4.77 -8.98 2.39
N ARG A 46 6.08 -9.04 2.72
CA ARG A 46 6.97 -10.08 2.19
C ARG A 46 6.61 -11.48 2.69
N LEU A 47 6.15 -11.60 3.93
CA LEU A 47 5.78 -12.89 4.53
C LEU A 47 4.52 -13.47 3.89
N VAL A 48 3.49 -12.64 3.67
CA VAL A 48 2.23 -13.08 3.05
C VAL A 48 2.39 -13.25 1.54
N GLY A 49 2.98 -12.25 0.87
CA GLY A 49 3.26 -12.27 -0.56
C GLY A 49 2.03 -12.25 -1.48
N PRO A 50 2.27 -12.09 -2.79
CA PRO A 50 1.22 -12.16 -3.81
C PRO A 50 0.63 -13.58 -3.94
N PRO A 51 -0.64 -13.71 -4.39
CA PRO A 51 -1.49 -12.63 -4.91
C PRO A 51 -2.21 -11.81 -3.81
N HIS A 52 -2.20 -12.28 -2.57
CA HIS A 52 -3.01 -11.72 -1.49
C HIS A 52 -2.57 -10.33 -1.02
N VAL A 53 -1.28 -10.01 -1.13
CA VAL A 53 -0.73 -8.68 -0.84
C VAL A 53 0.28 -8.26 -1.91
N PRO A 54 0.45 -6.94 -2.13
CA PRO A 54 1.42 -6.44 -3.10
C PRO A 54 2.86 -6.83 -2.73
N ARG A 55 3.65 -7.19 -3.74
CA ARG A 55 5.08 -7.47 -3.59
C ARG A 55 5.83 -6.20 -3.23
N VAL A 56 6.68 -6.27 -2.20
CA VAL A 56 7.65 -5.21 -1.90
C VAL A 56 8.84 -5.35 -2.85
N HIS A 57 9.13 -4.31 -3.64
CA HIS A 57 10.27 -4.27 -4.56
C HIS A 57 11.55 -3.75 -3.90
N ALA A 58 11.43 -2.71 -3.08
CA ALA A 58 12.57 -2.02 -2.49
C ALA A 58 12.16 -1.27 -1.23
N GLU A 59 13.12 -1.00 -0.35
CA GLU A 59 12.95 -0.17 0.84
C GLU A 59 14.21 0.64 1.12
N GLY A 60 14.06 1.75 1.84
CA GLY A 60 15.18 2.60 2.17
C GLY A 60 14.79 3.79 3.02
N ARG A 61 15.64 4.81 2.95
CA ARG A 61 15.45 6.10 3.62
C ARG A 61 15.66 7.22 2.62
N LEU A 62 14.95 8.31 2.81
CA LEU A 62 15.24 9.59 2.15
C LEU A 62 16.43 10.27 2.84
N ASP A 63 16.96 11.32 2.23
CA ASP A 63 18.09 12.10 2.76
C ASP A 63 17.79 12.70 4.14
N ASP A 64 16.52 13.03 4.41
CA ASP A 64 16.04 13.50 5.72
C ASP A 64 15.75 12.38 6.73
N GLY A 65 16.08 11.14 6.40
CA GLY A 65 15.98 9.96 7.24
C GLY A 65 14.58 9.32 7.30
N ARG A 66 13.56 9.89 6.63
CA ARG A 66 12.21 9.30 6.58
C ARG A 66 12.25 7.94 5.86
N PRO A 67 11.58 6.91 6.41
CA PRO A 67 11.55 5.59 5.78
C PRO A 67 10.66 5.60 4.54
N TRP A 68 10.98 4.77 3.55
CA TRP A 68 10.11 4.48 2.42
C TRP A 68 10.21 3.02 2.00
N PHE A 69 9.17 2.51 1.33
CA PHE A 69 9.25 1.29 0.55
C PHE A 69 8.38 1.39 -0.69
N ALA A 70 8.80 0.71 -1.76
CA ALA A 70 8.09 0.60 -3.02
C ALA A 70 7.49 -0.81 -3.14
N MET A 71 6.24 -0.89 -3.56
CA MET A 71 5.51 -2.14 -3.74
C MET A 71 4.69 -2.10 -5.04
N ASP A 72 4.11 -3.25 -5.43
CA ASP A 72 3.19 -3.31 -6.56
C ASP A 72 2.11 -2.21 -6.43
N LEU A 73 1.86 -1.50 -7.53
CA LEU A 73 0.69 -0.63 -7.62
C LEU A 73 -0.53 -1.50 -7.87
N VAL A 74 -1.42 -1.61 -6.88
CA VAL A 74 -2.70 -2.32 -7.04
C VAL A 74 -3.68 -1.43 -7.80
N PRO A 75 -4.13 -1.83 -9.01
CA PRO A 75 -5.09 -1.05 -9.78
C PRO A 75 -6.51 -1.20 -9.22
N GLY A 76 -7.37 -0.22 -9.51
CA GLY A 76 -8.78 -0.23 -9.11
C GLY A 76 -9.08 0.67 -7.91
N GLU A 77 -10.26 0.48 -7.35
CA GLU A 77 -10.74 1.22 -6.18
C GLU A 77 -10.50 0.46 -4.88
N THR A 78 -10.40 1.20 -3.78
CA THR A 78 -10.39 0.64 -2.44
C THR A 78 -11.76 0.05 -2.08
N LEU A 79 -11.78 -0.89 -1.12
CA LEU A 79 -13.04 -1.40 -0.57
C LEU A 79 -13.91 -0.26 0.00
N ALA A 80 -13.28 0.76 0.60
CA ALA A 80 -14.01 1.90 1.17
C ALA A 80 -14.73 2.73 0.08
N GLU A 81 -14.07 2.99 -1.05
CA GLU A 81 -14.68 3.67 -2.19
C GLU A 81 -15.85 2.84 -2.75
N ALA A 82 -15.64 1.54 -2.94
CA ALA A 82 -16.69 0.64 -3.41
C ALA A 82 -17.92 0.64 -2.50
N LEU A 83 -17.71 0.56 -1.18
CA LEU A 83 -18.79 0.59 -0.19
C LEU A 83 -19.54 1.92 -0.18
N ALA A 84 -18.84 3.04 -0.39
CA ALA A 84 -19.46 4.36 -0.43
C ALA A 84 -20.43 4.55 -1.60
N THR A 85 -20.33 3.72 -2.65
CA THR A 85 -21.26 3.73 -3.79
C THR A 85 -22.53 2.91 -3.56
N LEU A 86 -22.57 2.10 -2.50
CA LEU A 86 -23.72 1.23 -2.22
C LEU A 86 -24.85 2.02 -1.53
N PRO A 87 -26.12 1.72 -1.84
CA PRO A 87 -27.27 2.36 -1.20
C PRO A 87 -27.47 1.94 0.28
N GLY A 88 -26.71 0.96 0.75
CA GLY A 88 -26.78 0.40 2.10
C GLY A 88 -25.67 -0.63 2.34
N PRO A 89 -25.68 -1.31 3.50
CA PRO A 89 -24.71 -2.36 3.79
C PRO A 89 -24.67 -3.43 2.67
N PRO A 90 -23.49 -3.93 2.29
CA PRO A 90 -23.38 -4.94 1.25
C PRO A 90 -24.00 -6.26 1.70
N GLU A 91 -24.71 -6.91 0.78
CA GLU A 91 -25.15 -8.29 0.95
C GLU A 91 -23.94 -9.25 0.99
N PRO A 92 -24.00 -10.38 1.72
CA PRO A 92 -22.90 -11.34 1.81
C PRO A 92 -22.36 -11.81 0.46
N ALA A 93 -23.23 -11.96 -0.54
CA ALA A 93 -22.85 -12.36 -1.90
C ALA A 93 -21.93 -11.33 -2.60
N TRP A 94 -22.16 -10.04 -2.37
CA TRP A 94 -21.31 -8.97 -2.89
C TRP A 94 -19.89 -9.04 -2.30
N ALA A 95 -19.79 -9.28 -0.99
CA ALA A 95 -18.51 -9.40 -0.31
C ALA A 95 -17.75 -10.67 -0.76
N ALA A 96 -18.45 -11.80 -0.89
CA ALA A 96 -17.88 -13.07 -1.34
C ALA A 96 -17.28 -12.97 -2.76
N ALA A 97 -17.99 -12.32 -3.69
CA ALA A 97 -17.52 -12.14 -5.06
C ALA A 97 -16.21 -11.34 -5.13
N ARG A 98 -16.04 -10.31 -4.29
CA ARG A 98 -14.81 -9.51 -4.22
C ARG A 98 -13.66 -10.23 -3.54
N ALA A 99 -13.94 -11.01 -2.50
CA ALA A 99 -12.91 -11.81 -1.82
C ALA A 99 -12.34 -12.90 -2.74
N ALA A 100 -13.17 -13.49 -3.61
CA ALA A 100 -12.76 -14.52 -4.55
C ALA A 100 -12.00 -14.00 -5.79
N ALA A 101 -11.95 -12.67 -5.98
CA ALA A 101 -11.23 -12.02 -7.07
C ALA A 101 -9.76 -11.68 -6.73
N LEU A 102 -9.30 -12.05 -5.53
CA LEU A 102 -7.93 -11.94 -5.02
C LEU A 102 -7.17 -13.26 -5.20
#